data_AF-A0A3N5NEG5-F1
#
_entry.id   AF-A0A3N5NEG5-F1
#
_cell.length_a   1.000
_cell.length_b   1.000
_cell.length_c   1.000
_cell.angle_alpha   90.00
_cell.angle_beta   90.00
_cell.angle_gamma   90.00
#
_symmetry.space_group_name_H-M   'P 1'
#
loop_
_entity.id
_entity.type
_entity.pdbx_description
1 polymer ?
#
loop_
_entity_poly.entity_id
_entity_poly.type
_entity_poly.pdbx_seq_one_letter_code
_entity_poly.pdbx_strand_id
1 'polypeptide(L)'
;MNHYRPTLAAIWEAVSGEAALQNVIDLSRFHRIQASPGYRRAAQWLHRALLRAGLEAEVLSYPAEEQVRFWAWPSFQEWDCSEATLHLVAPRSEATLLADFRACPMALVQRSASFDGEAEVVLLEGARDGELEADYEGLDVAGKVVLTRGDVRRVGELAVKQRGAAGILFDGMR
;
A
#
# COMPACT_ATOMS: atom_id res chain seq x y z
N MET A 1 16.63 42.92 23.72
CA MET A 1 15.85 42.92 22.47
C MET A 1 15.79 41.50 21.94
N ASN A 2 14.62 41.01 21.53
CA ASN A 2 14.45 39.59 21.18
C ASN A 2 15.04 39.32 19.79
N HIS A 3 16.28 38.80 19.75
CA HIS A 3 17.11 38.65 18.55
C HIS A 3 16.49 37.81 17.43
N TYR A 4 15.43 37.05 17.73
CA TYR A 4 14.74 36.18 16.78
C TYR A 4 13.62 36.88 15.99
N ARG A 5 13.17 38.06 16.43
CA ARG A 5 12.05 38.77 15.75
C ARG A 5 12.31 39.04 14.26
N PRO A 6 13.49 39.54 13.85
CA PRO A 6 13.77 39.78 12.44
C PRO A 6 13.77 38.48 11.61
N THR A 7 14.38 37.42 12.13
CA THR A 7 14.43 36.11 11.44
C THR A 7 13.04 35.51 11.26
N LEU A 8 12.20 35.56 12.30
CA LEU A 8 10.83 35.03 12.23
C LEU A 8 9.96 35.83 11.24
N ALA A 9 10.13 37.16 11.18
CA ALA A 9 9.43 37.99 10.20
C ALA A 9 9.85 37.63 8.77
N ALA A 10 11.15 37.47 8.51
CA ALA A 10 11.66 37.06 7.20
C ALA A 10 11.16 35.67 6.77
N ILE A 11 11.07 34.72 7.71
CA ILE A 11 10.47 33.40 7.44
C ILE A 11 9.01 33.57 7.05
N TRP A 12 8.25 34.35 7.82
CA TRP A 12 6.82 34.52 7.59
C TRP A 12 6.51 35.18 6.23
N GLU A 13 7.34 36.14 5.81
CA GLU A 13 7.23 36.78 4.48
C GLU A 13 7.61 35.85 3.33
N ALA A 14 8.48 34.85 3.59
CA ALA A 14 8.97 33.93 2.56
C ALA A 14 8.12 32.67 2.39
N VAL A 15 7.31 32.29 3.38
CA VAL A 15 6.44 31.11 3.29
C VAL A 15 5.31 31.36 2.29
N SER A 16 5.11 30.42 1.37
CA SER A 16 3.94 30.38 0.47
C SER A 16 3.19 29.07 0.66
N GLY A 17 1.89 29.18 0.96
CA GLY A 17 0.99 28.04 1.09
C GLY A 17 0.77 27.33 -0.26
N GLU A 18 0.72 28.09 -1.35
CA GLU A 18 0.55 27.59 -2.71
C GLU A 18 1.76 26.75 -3.13
N ALA A 19 2.98 27.23 -2.86
CA ALA A 19 4.20 26.47 -3.12
C ALA A 19 4.28 25.20 -2.28
N ALA A 20 3.85 25.27 -1.00
CA ALA A 20 3.78 24.10 -0.14
C ALA A 20 2.76 23.06 -0.67
N LEU A 21 1.59 23.51 -1.12
CA LEU A 21 0.58 22.65 -1.73
C LEU A 21 1.09 21.99 -3.02
N GLN A 22 1.82 22.73 -3.86
CA GLN A 22 2.40 22.17 -5.07
C GLN A 22 3.38 21.03 -4.76
N ASN A 23 4.20 21.17 -3.72
CA ASN A 23 5.09 20.09 -3.28
C ASN A 23 4.30 18.86 -2.80
N VAL A 24 3.20 19.05 -2.08
CA VAL A 24 2.31 17.96 -1.65
C VAL A 24 1.70 17.26 -2.86
N ILE A 25 1.21 18.02 -3.85
CA ILE A 25 0.66 17.48 -5.10
C ILE A 25 1.71 16.64 -5.82
N ASP A 26 2.93 17.16 -6.00
CA ASP A 26 4.00 16.45 -6.70
C ASP A 26 4.43 15.17 -5.96
N LEU A 27 4.56 15.21 -4.63
CA LEU A 27 4.88 14.04 -3.81
C LEU A 27 3.76 13.01 -3.76
N SER A 28 2.49 13.44 -3.86
CA SER A 28 1.33 12.55 -3.81
C SER A 28 1.23 11.62 -5.02
N ARG A 29 1.88 11.95 -6.13
CA ARG A 29 1.92 11.13 -7.35
C ARG A 29 2.71 9.84 -7.21
N PHE A 30 3.51 9.70 -6.16
CA PHE A 30 4.28 8.49 -5.90
C PHE A 30 3.51 7.57 -4.95
N HIS A 31 3.39 6.29 -5.32
CA HIS A 31 2.91 5.24 -4.40
C HIS A 31 4.04 4.86 -3.43
N ARG A 32 4.04 5.45 -2.23
CA ARG A 32 5.19 5.47 -1.31
C ARG A 32 5.08 4.45 -0.16
N ILE A 33 4.78 3.20 -0.48
CA ILE A 33 4.87 2.13 0.52
C ILE A 33 6.35 1.83 0.83
N GLN A 34 6.65 1.29 2.01
CA GLN A 34 8.05 1.05 2.41
C GLN A 34 8.76 0.10 1.44
N ALA A 35 10.05 0.34 1.20
CA ALA A 35 10.87 -0.38 0.21
C ALA A 35 10.13 -0.66 -1.11
N SER A 36 9.81 0.42 -1.82
CA SER A 36 9.19 0.36 -3.15
C SER A 36 9.86 1.33 -4.12
N PRO A 37 9.72 1.10 -5.44
CA PRO A 37 10.21 2.04 -6.44
C PRO A 37 9.59 3.44 -6.31
N GLY A 38 8.32 3.53 -5.89
CA GLY A 38 7.65 4.81 -5.64
C GLY A 38 8.27 5.59 -4.47
N TYR A 39 8.59 4.91 -3.36
CA TYR A 39 9.28 5.52 -2.23
C TYR A 39 10.67 6.06 -2.62
N ARG A 40 11.44 5.26 -3.37
CA ARG A 40 12.76 5.62 -3.88
C ARG A 40 12.71 6.84 -4.81
N ARG A 41 11.77 6.86 -5.75
CA ARG A 41 11.56 7.99 -6.67
C ARG A 41 11.17 9.27 -5.93
N ALA A 42 10.34 9.17 -4.89
CA ALA A 42 9.97 10.30 -4.06
C ALA A 42 11.17 10.89 -3.30
N ALA A 43 12.02 10.04 -2.72
CA ALA A 43 13.25 10.48 -2.05
C ALA A 43 14.19 11.23 -3.02
N GLN A 44 14.36 10.71 -4.24
CA GLN A 44 15.14 11.37 -5.29
C GLN A 44 14.51 12.69 -5.76
N TRP A 45 13.18 12.75 -5.84
CA TRP A 45 12.48 14.00 -6.18
C TRP A 45 12.70 15.06 -5.10
N LEU A 46 12.58 14.69 -3.82
CA LEU A 46 12.80 15.58 -2.69
C LEU A 46 14.24 16.06 -2.63
N HIS A 47 15.21 15.16 -2.83
CA HIS A 47 16.63 15.51 -2.91
C HIS A 47 16.89 16.60 -3.95
N ARG A 48 16.35 16.44 -5.17
CA ARG A 48 16.45 17.47 -6.21
C ARG A 48 15.74 18.78 -5.84
N ALA A 49 14.62 18.71 -5.13
CA ALA A 49 13.89 19.89 -4.67
C ALA A 49 14.70 20.69 -3.64
N LEU A 50 15.33 20.00 -2.69
CA LEU A 50 16.20 20.62 -1.67
C LEU A 50 17.44 21.27 -2.31
N LEU A 51 18.12 20.57 -3.22
CA LEU A 51 19.27 21.13 -3.94
C LEU A 51 18.90 22.40 -4.72
N ARG A 52 17.75 22.41 -5.42
CA ARG A 52 17.26 23.61 -6.12
C ARG A 52 16.94 24.78 -5.19
N ALA A 53 16.56 24.49 -3.95
CA ALA A 53 16.33 25.51 -2.92
C ALA A 53 17.65 26.02 -2.29
N GLY A 54 18.81 25.53 -2.74
CA GLY A 54 20.12 25.93 -2.22
C GLY A 54 20.51 25.22 -0.91
N LEU A 55 19.86 24.11 -0.58
CA LEU A 55 20.16 23.31 0.61
C LEU A 55 21.13 22.17 0.28
N GLU A 56 22.00 21.85 1.21
CA GLU A 56 22.80 20.62 1.17
C GLU A 56 21.92 19.42 1.55
N ALA A 57 21.92 18.38 0.73
CA ALA A 57 21.10 17.20 0.95
C ALA A 57 21.78 15.92 0.43
N GLU A 58 21.58 14.82 1.14
CA GLU A 58 22.05 13.49 0.78
C GLU A 58 20.92 12.46 0.84
N VAL A 59 21.01 11.40 0.02
CA VAL A 59 20.10 10.25 0.07
C VAL A 59 20.84 9.08 0.69
N LEU A 60 20.44 8.71 1.91
CA LEU A 60 20.92 7.52 2.58
C LEU A 60 20.17 6.29 2.06
N SER A 61 20.92 5.25 1.70
CA SER A 61 20.37 4.01 1.16
C SER A 61 20.69 2.83 2.07
N TYR A 62 19.69 1.98 2.30
CA TYR A 62 19.77 0.81 3.15
C TYR A 62 19.22 -0.42 2.41
N PRO A 63 19.79 -1.61 2.60
CA PRO A 63 19.31 -2.82 1.93
C PRO A 63 17.90 -3.22 2.42
N ALA A 64 17.04 -3.51 1.45
CA ALA A 64 15.71 -4.07 1.62
C ALA A 64 15.75 -5.54 1.19
N GLU A 65 16.31 -6.37 2.06
CA GLU A 65 16.60 -7.78 1.82
C GLU A 65 16.13 -8.60 3.02
N GLU A 66 15.64 -9.80 2.75
CA GLU A 66 15.44 -10.81 3.78
C GLU A 66 16.79 -11.13 4.47
N GLN A 67 16.79 -11.49 5.75
CA GLN A 67 17.97 -11.73 6.60
C GLN A 67 18.72 -10.49 7.14
N VAL A 68 18.55 -9.31 6.56
CA VAL A 68 19.11 -8.07 7.14
C VAL A 68 18.31 -7.66 8.38
N ARG A 69 18.99 -7.19 9.43
CA ARG A 69 18.38 -6.63 10.63
C ARG A 69 18.99 -5.28 10.99
N PHE A 70 18.14 -4.35 11.38
CA PHE A 70 18.53 -3.08 12.00
C PHE A 70 18.14 -3.14 13.48
N TRP A 71 19.12 -3.44 14.33
CA TRP A 71 18.88 -3.82 15.72
C TRP A 71 17.89 -5.00 15.84
N ALA A 72 16.74 -4.80 16.47
CA ALA A 72 15.68 -5.80 16.61
C ALA A 72 14.71 -5.87 15.43
N TRP A 73 14.81 -4.93 14.47
CA TRP A 73 13.87 -4.83 13.35
C TRP A 73 14.37 -5.59 12.13
N PRO A 74 13.65 -6.64 11.68
CA PRO A 74 13.98 -7.31 10.42
C PRO A 74 13.69 -6.39 9.23
N SER A 75 14.59 -6.40 8.26
CA SER A 75 14.34 -5.84 6.93
C SER A 75 13.47 -6.82 6.12
N PHE A 76 13.08 -6.40 4.93
CA PHE A 76 12.19 -7.14 4.04
C PHE A 76 12.54 -6.81 2.59
N GLN A 77 12.19 -7.72 1.69
CA GLN A 77 12.39 -7.53 0.25
C GLN A 77 11.55 -6.37 -0.29
N GLU A 78 12.11 -5.60 -1.22
CA GLU A 78 11.34 -4.64 -2.02
C GLU A 78 10.17 -5.34 -2.71
N TRP A 79 9.00 -4.70 -2.67
CA TRP A 79 7.82 -5.14 -3.39
C TRP A 79 7.47 -4.16 -4.50
N ASP A 80 7.18 -4.69 -5.68
CA ASP A 80 6.73 -3.95 -6.84
C ASP A 80 5.64 -4.72 -7.58
N CYS A 81 4.74 -3.98 -8.23
CA CYS A 81 3.70 -4.53 -9.10
C CYS A 81 3.78 -3.82 -10.44
N SER A 82 4.04 -4.59 -11.50
CA SER A 82 4.07 -4.07 -12.87
C SER A 82 2.67 -3.95 -13.47
N GLU A 83 1.80 -4.92 -13.18
CA GLU A 83 0.44 -5.00 -13.70
C GLU A 83 -0.44 -5.89 -12.80
N ALA A 84 -1.72 -5.57 -12.72
CA ALA A 84 -2.75 -6.43 -12.14
C ALA A 84 -4.13 -5.98 -12.60
N THR A 85 -5.00 -6.94 -12.89
CA THR A 85 -6.41 -6.72 -13.21
C THR A 85 -7.27 -7.76 -12.52
N LEU A 86 -8.43 -7.37 -12.02
CA LEU A 86 -9.43 -8.26 -11.45
C LEU A 86 -10.70 -8.21 -12.29
N HIS A 87 -11.14 -9.37 -12.76
CA HIS A 87 -12.36 -9.51 -13.54
C HIS A 87 -13.37 -10.38 -12.79
N LEU A 88 -14.62 -9.95 -12.75
CA LEU A 88 -15.74 -10.85 -12.52
C LEU A 88 -15.99 -11.58 -13.83
N VAL A 89 -15.91 -12.91 -13.83
CA VAL A 89 -16.04 -13.74 -15.05
C VAL A 89 -17.33 -14.57 -15.07
N ALA A 90 -17.90 -14.84 -13.90
CA ALA A 90 -19.13 -15.62 -13.75
C ALA A 90 -20.07 -14.97 -12.71
N PRO A 91 -21.40 -14.99 -12.94
CA PRO A 91 -22.07 -15.47 -14.15
C PRO A 91 -21.78 -14.57 -15.36
N ARG A 92 -21.81 -15.14 -16.58
CA ARG A 92 -21.40 -14.43 -17.81
C ARG A 92 -22.19 -13.13 -18.07
N SER A 93 -23.44 -13.04 -17.60
CA SER A 93 -24.29 -11.85 -17.72
C SER A 93 -23.77 -10.65 -16.93
N GLU A 94 -22.95 -10.89 -15.90
CA GLU A 94 -22.41 -9.88 -14.99
C GLU A 94 -20.89 -9.69 -15.19
N ALA A 95 -20.31 -10.36 -16.19
CA ALA A 95 -18.87 -10.32 -16.41
C ALA A 95 -18.38 -8.88 -16.66
N THR A 96 -17.44 -8.42 -15.84
CA THR A 96 -16.96 -7.04 -15.88
C THR A 96 -15.57 -6.91 -15.25
N LEU A 97 -14.86 -5.83 -15.59
CA LEU A 97 -13.63 -5.43 -14.91
C LEU A 97 -13.98 -4.78 -13.57
N LEU A 98 -13.45 -5.31 -12.47
CA LEU A 98 -13.66 -4.78 -11.12
C LEU A 98 -12.53 -3.85 -10.68
N ALA A 99 -11.28 -4.16 -11.02
CA ALA A 99 -10.12 -3.36 -10.66
C ALA A 99 -9.02 -3.44 -11.72
N ASP A 100 -8.36 -2.31 -11.97
CA ASP A 100 -7.16 -2.22 -12.81
C ASP A 100 -6.10 -1.41 -12.05
N PHE A 101 -4.96 -2.05 -11.77
CA PHE A 101 -3.85 -1.43 -11.05
C PHE A 101 -3.30 -0.19 -11.75
N ARG A 102 -3.33 -0.15 -13.09
CA ARG A 102 -2.87 1.02 -13.87
C ARG A 102 -3.77 2.23 -13.64
N ALA A 103 -5.07 2.00 -13.46
CA ALA A 103 -6.05 3.05 -13.18
C ALA A 103 -6.06 3.45 -11.70
N CYS A 104 -6.02 2.46 -10.80
CA CYS A 104 -6.04 2.67 -9.36
C CYS A 104 -5.04 1.73 -8.66
N PRO A 105 -3.80 2.17 -8.40
CA PRO A 105 -2.80 1.36 -7.70
C PRO A 105 -3.24 0.93 -6.29
N MET A 106 -4.18 1.67 -5.69
CA MET A 106 -4.74 1.36 -4.37
C MET A 106 -5.74 0.19 -4.38
N ALA A 107 -6.15 -0.29 -5.56
CA ALA A 107 -7.05 -1.44 -5.67
C ALA A 107 -6.35 -2.78 -5.40
N LEU A 108 -5.02 -2.80 -5.28
CA LEU A 108 -4.24 -3.99 -4.96
C LEU A 108 -3.81 -3.98 -3.49
N VAL A 109 -4.04 -5.09 -2.78
CA VAL A 109 -3.51 -5.28 -1.43
C VAL A 109 -1.98 -5.27 -1.49
N GLN A 110 -1.37 -4.32 -0.78
CA GLN A 110 0.08 -4.14 -0.77
C GLN A 110 0.79 -5.39 -0.27
N ARG A 111 1.93 -5.72 -0.87
CA ARG A 111 2.72 -6.92 -0.53
C ARG A 111 2.01 -8.25 -0.80
N SER A 112 1.03 -8.26 -1.68
CA SER A 112 0.44 -9.49 -2.21
C SER A 112 1.47 -10.29 -3.01
N ALA A 113 1.28 -11.60 -3.04
CA ALA A 113 1.98 -12.48 -3.96
C ALA A 113 1.38 -12.38 -5.37
N SER A 114 2.16 -12.73 -6.39
CA SER A 114 1.66 -12.86 -7.76
C SER A 114 0.65 -13.99 -7.88
N PHE A 115 -0.41 -13.76 -8.63
CA PHE A 115 -1.44 -14.76 -8.95
C PHE A 115 -1.93 -14.55 -10.38
N ASP A 116 -2.11 -15.63 -11.12
CA ASP A 116 -2.71 -15.65 -12.45
C ASP A 116 -3.65 -16.86 -12.55
N GLY A 117 -4.93 -16.59 -12.78
CA GLY A 117 -5.96 -17.61 -12.87
C GLY A 117 -7.35 -17.13 -12.44
N GLU A 118 -8.29 -18.04 -12.49
CA GLU A 118 -9.66 -17.86 -12.00
C GLU A 118 -9.83 -18.61 -10.68
N ALA A 119 -10.59 -18.03 -9.76
CA ALA A 119 -10.90 -18.66 -8.48
C ALA A 119 -12.34 -18.34 -8.07
N GLU A 120 -12.98 -19.30 -7.41
CA GLU A 120 -14.27 -19.05 -6.76
C GLU A 120 -14.11 -18.06 -5.61
N VAL A 121 -15.17 -17.28 -5.35
CA VAL A 121 -15.20 -16.31 -4.25
C VAL A 121 -16.05 -16.86 -3.11
N VAL A 122 -15.49 -16.86 -1.90
CA VAL A 122 -16.23 -17.17 -0.66
C VAL A 122 -16.42 -15.87 0.13
N LEU A 123 -17.67 -15.51 0.39
CA LEU A 123 -17.98 -14.36 1.23
C LEU A 123 -17.82 -14.73 2.71
N LEU A 124 -17.07 -13.93 3.47
CA LEU A 124 -16.95 -14.08 4.92
C LEU A 124 -18.00 -13.21 5.62
N GLU A 125 -19.15 -13.81 5.94
CA GLU A 125 -20.27 -13.14 6.66
C GLU A 125 -20.30 -13.45 8.17
N GLY A 126 -19.19 -13.97 8.70
CA GLY A 126 -19.08 -14.29 10.11
C GLY A 126 -19.22 -13.06 11.02
N ALA A 127 -19.28 -13.28 12.33
CA ALA A 127 -19.50 -12.23 13.33
C ALA A 127 -18.45 -11.10 13.26
N ARG A 128 -17.26 -11.39 12.73
CA ARG A 128 -16.14 -10.45 12.58
C ARG A 128 -15.51 -10.52 11.19
N ASP A 129 -16.29 -10.81 10.16
CA ASP A 129 -15.87 -10.78 8.75
C ASP A 129 -14.60 -11.62 8.46
N GLY A 130 -14.35 -12.70 9.20
CA GLY A 130 -13.17 -13.55 9.01
C GLY A 130 -12.00 -13.28 9.95
N GLU A 131 -12.18 -12.44 10.98
CA GLU A 131 -11.14 -12.20 12.00
C GLU A 131 -11.09 -13.30 13.08
N LEU A 132 -12.14 -14.13 13.18
CA LEU A 132 -12.28 -15.21 14.15
C LEU A 132 -12.27 -16.59 13.48
N GLU A 133 -11.81 -17.62 14.19
CA GLU A 133 -11.86 -19.02 13.69
C GLU A 133 -13.30 -19.47 13.37
N ALA A 134 -14.25 -19.04 14.20
CA ALA A 134 -15.67 -19.37 14.08
C ALA A 134 -16.30 -18.81 12.79
N ASP A 135 -15.74 -17.73 12.23
CA ASP A 135 -16.23 -17.15 10.98
C ASP A 135 -16.00 -18.06 9.76
N TYR A 136 -15.20 -19.13 9.93
CA TYR A 136 -14.89 -20.12 8.90
C TYR A 136 -15.61 -21.46 9.13
N GLU A 137 -16.46 -21.59 10.15
CA GLU A 137 -17.18 -22.84 10.42
C GLU A 137 -18.10 -23.21 9.24
N GLY A 138 -17.87 -24.39 8.67
CA GLY A 138 -18.64 -24.89 7.53
C GLY A 138 -18.28 -24.26 6.17
N LEU A 139 -17.28 -23.38 6.11
CA LEU A 139 -16.80 -22.78 4.87
C LEU A 139 -15.60 -23.54 4.30
N ASP A 140 -15.67 -23.90 3.02
CA ASP A 140 -14.53 -24.44 2.27
C ASP A 140 -13.83 -23.31 1.50
N VAL A 141 -12.73 -22.80 2.06
CA VAL A 141 -11.96 -21.68 1.49
C VAL A 141 -10.70 -22.11 0.72
N ALA A 142 -10.32 -23.39 0.77
CA ALA A 142 -9.07 -23.85 0.18
C ALA A 142 -9.08 -23.67 -1.35
N GLY A 143 -8.02 -23.05 -1.89
CA GLY A 143 -7.91 -22.72 -3.32
C GLY A 143 -8.86 -21.61 -3.81
N LYS A 144 -9.69 -21.03 -2.93
CA LYS A 144 -10.65 -19.99 -3.26
C LYS A 144 -10.16 -18.62 -2.78
N VAL A 145 -10.78 -17.56 -3.29
CA VAL A 145 -10.52 -16.20 -2.84
C VAL A 145 -11.60 -15.78 -1.84
N VAL A 146 -11.21 -15.27 -0.68
CA VAL A 146 -12.18 -14.82 0.33
C VAL A 146 -12.51 -13.34 0.16
N LEU A 147 -13.78 -12.97 0.23
CA LEU A 147 -14.23 -11.57 0.26
C LEU A 147 -14.55 -11.17 1.70
N THR A 148 -13.94 -10.09 2.18
CA THR A 148 -14.00 -9.66 3.59
C THR A 148 -14.03 -8.14 3.76
N ARG A 149 -14.56 -7.70 4.90
CA ARG A 149 -14.45 -6.32 5.43
C ARG A 149 -13.56 -6.22 6.67
N GLY A 150 -13.03 -7.33 7.15
CA GLY A 150 -12.17 -7.41 8.34
C GLY A 150 -10.74 -6.96 8.09
N ASP A 151 -9.91 -6.99 9.14
CA ASP A 151 -8.48 -6.71 9.03
C ASP A 151 -7.79 -7.72 8.09
N VAL A 152 -7.31 -7.23 6.94
CA VAL A 152 -6.70 -8.03 5.88
C VAL A 152 -5.48 -8.83 6.36
N ARG A 153 -4.73 -8.36 7.37
CA ARG A 153 -3.60 -9.13 7.91
C ARG A 153 -4.12 -10.33 8.68
N ARG A 154 -5.14 -10.12 9.54
CA ARG A 154 -5.76 -11.20 10.31
C ARG A 154 -6.43 -12.22 9.41
N VAL A 155 -7.17 -11.78 8.40
CA VAL A 155 -7.78 -12.68 7.41
C VAL A 155 -6.71 -13.42 6.61
N GLY A 156 -5.60 -12.78 6.25
CA GLY A 156 -4.47 -13.46 5.60
C GLY A 156 -3.82 -14.54 6.46
N GLU A 157 -3.77 -14.37 7.78
CA GLU A 157 -3.34 -15.45 8.68
C GLU A 157 -4.32 -16.62 8.68
N LEU A 158 -5.62 -16.36 8.82
CA LEU A 158 -6.63 -17.39 9.02
C LEU A 158 -7.05 -18.10 7.73
N ALA A 159 -7.37 -17.34 6.69
CA ALA A 159 -7.84 -17.86 5.42
C ALA A 159 -6.69 -18.39 4.56
N VAL A 160 -5.66 -17.57 4.33
CA VAL A 160 -4.58 -17.92 3.39
C VAL A 160 -3.59 -18.88 4.05
N LYS A 161 -2.94 -18.48 5.16
CA LYS A 161 -1.85 -19.29 5.74
C LYS A 161 -2.33 -20.59 6.39
N GLN A 162 -3.44 -20.56 7.12
CA GLN A 162 -3.90 -21.73 7.88
C GLN A 162 -4.86 -22.63 7.10
N ARG A 163 -5.66 -22.07 6.18
CA ARG A 163 -6.72 -22.80 5.47
C ARG A 163 -6.50 -22.92 3.96
N GLY A 164 -5.43 -22.33 3.43
CA GLY A 164 -5.04 -22.51 2.02
C GLY A 164 -5.91 -21.74 1.03
N ALA A 165 -6.58 -20.65 1.44
CA ALA A 165 -7.21 -19.73 0.49
C ALA A 165 -6.16 -19.17 -0.50
N ALA A 166 -6.55 -18.99 -1.75
CA ALA A 166 -5.68 -18.47 -2.81
C ALA A 166 -5.41 -16.97 -2.67
N GLY A 167 -6.33 -16.22 -2.06
CA GLY A 167 -6.19 -14.78 -1.91
C GLY A 167 -7.34 -14.12 -1.15
N ILE A 168 -7.31 -12.79 -1.11
CA ILE A 168 -8.27 -11.96 -0.38
C ILE A 168 -8.77 -10.85 -1.31
N LEU A 169 -10.08 -10.66 -1.35
CA LEU A 169 -10.76 -9.45 -1.82
C LEU A 169 -11.24 -8.66 -0.62
N PHE A 170 -11.06 -7.34 -0.68
CA PHE A 170 -11.44 -6.44 0.41
C PHE A 170 -12.33 -5.34 -0.14
N ASP A 171 -13.55 -5.21 0.40
CA ASP A 171 -14.52 -4.15 0.04
C ASP A 171 -14.80 -3.17 1.20
N GLY A 172 -14.01 -3.22 2.28
CA GLY A 172 -14.21 -2.41 3.49
C GLY A 172 -13.70 -0.97 3.42
N MET A 173 -13.40 -0.42 2.23
CA MET A 173 -12.98 0.98 2.10
C MET A 173 -14.15 1.94 2.39
N ARG A 174 -13.94 2.92 3.27
CA ARG A 174 -14.92 3.93 3.68
C ARG A 174 -14.42 5.34 3.36
#